data_AF-Q2USZ4-F1
#
_entry.id   AF-Q2USZ4-F1
#
_cell.length_a   1.000
_cell.length_b   1.000
_cell.length_c   1.000
_cell.angle_alpha   90.00
_cell.angle_beta   90.00
_cell.angle_gamma   90.00
#
_symmetry.space_group_name_H-M   'P 1'
#
loop_
_entity.id
_entity.type
_entity.pdbx_description
1 polymer ?
#
loop_
_entity_poly.entity_id
_entity_poly.type
_entity_poly.pdbx_seq_one_letter_code
_entity_poly.pdbx_strand_id
1 'polypeptide(L)'
;MKFISVIALLAPTVLAAGWIELIQEKCPDIPNRCLDIAKEAHDPVFDIVAATKATQTLPGCNPAYLECIKNMDDTYEPGATQGNPVTCVLQIAPDHFKYFLDNDSAEIPIPSNQNCPLRELHRVAHVELGSLA
;
A
#
# COMPACT_ATOMS: atom_id res chain seq x y z
N MET A 1 34.48 10.39 15.12
CA MET A 1 33.59 9.26 15.45
C MET A 1 32.37 9.37 14.56
N LYS A 2 32.19 8.46 13.60
CA LYS A 2 30.98 8.42 12.76
C LYS A 2 29.88 7.75 13.59
N PHE A 3 29.02 8.55 14.21
CA PHE A 3 27.76 8.06 14.76
C PHE A 3 26.86 7.71 13.58
N ILE A 4 27.04 6.52 13.00
CA ILE A 4 26.02 5.91 12.16
C ILE A 4 24.90 5.58 13.13
N SER A 5 23.90 6.46 13.13
CA SER A 5 22.73 6.38 13.98
C SER A 5 22.08 5.01 13.77
N VAL A 6 22.11 4.15 14.79
CA VAL A 6 21.49 2.82 14.81
C VAL A 6 19.97 2.90 14.53
N ILE A 7 19.40 4.10 14.66
CA ILE A 7 18.00 4.41 14.33
C ILE A 7 17.71 4.22 12.82
N ALA A 8 18.70 4.43 11.93
CA ALA A 8 18.50 4.23 10.49
C ALA A 8 18.41 2.75 10.07
N LEU A 9 18.88 1.83 10.92
CA LEU A 9 18.88 0.38 10.64
C LEU A 9 17.61 -0.34 11.16
N LEU A 10 16.82 0.32 12.01
CA LEU A 10 15.58 -0.24 12.58
C LEU A 10 14.30 0.37 11.97
N ALA A 11 14.43 1.42 11.17
CA ALA A 11 13.29 2.07 10.53
C ALA A 11 12.41 1.12 9.69
N PRO A 12 12.94 0.19 8.86
CA PRO A 12 12.10 -0.58 7.95
C PRO A 12 11.10 -1.53 8.64
N THR A 13 11.46 -2.08 9.80
CA THR A 13 10.65 -3.11 10.47
C THR A 13 9.52 -2.54 11.32
N VAL A 14 9.66 -1.31 11.82
CA VAL A 14 8.59 -0.64 12.59
C VAL A 14 7.52 -0.08 11.66
N LEU A 15 7.92 0.38 10.46
CA LEU A 15 7.02 0.95 9.45
C LEU A 15 6.09 -0.12 8.82
N ALA A 16 6.59 -1.31 8.50
CA ALA A 16 5.78 -2.37 7.90
C ALA A 16 4.77 -3.04 8.87
N ALA A 17 4.95 -2.89 10.19
CA ALA A 17 4.08 -3.50 11.19
C ALA A 17 2.71 -2.82 11.26
N GLY A 18 2.68 -1.47 11.22
CA GLY A 18 1.44 -0.69 11.29
C GLY A 18 0.49 -0.98 10.13
N TRP A 19 1.02 -1.09 8.90
CA TRP A 19 0.27 -1.42 7.69
C TRP A 19 -0.50 -2.74 7.80
N ILE A 20 0.18 -3.83 8.18
CA ILE A 20 -0.44 -5.16 8.22
C ILE A 20 -1.41 -5.29 9.39
N GLU A 21 -1.06 -4.73 10.55
CA GLU A 21 -1.97 -4.68 11.70
C GLU A 21 -3.25 -3.92 11.36
N LEU A 22 -3.15 -2.76 10.69
CA LEU A 22 -4.32 -2.00 10.24
C LEU A 22 -5.21 -2.83 9.30
N ILE A 23 -4.62 -3.47 8.29
CA ILE A 23 -5.42 -4.30 7.37
C ILE A 23 -6.11 -5.43 8.12
N GLN A 24 -5.41 -6.13 9.02
CA GLN A 24 -6.00 -7.23 9.78
C GLN A 24 -7.09 -6.75 10.75
N GLU A 25 -6.97 -5.54 11.30
CA GLU A 25 -8.00 -4.93 12.14
C GLU A 25 -9.25 -4.54 11.33
N LYS A 26 -9.05 -3.80 10.23
CA LYS A 26 -10.16 -3.24 9.43
C LYS A 26 -10.78 -4.29 8.50
N CYS A 27 -10.03 -5.34 8.17
CA CYS A 27 -10.34 -6.28 7.09
C CYS A 27 -9.95 -7.71 7.51
N PRO A 28 -10.53 -8.25 8.60
CA PRO A 28 -10.09 -9.51 9.20
C PRO A 28 -10.23 -10.73 8.27
N ASP A 29 -11.14 -10.66 7.30
CA ASP A 29 -11.41 -11.73 6.34
C ASP A 29 -10.54 -11.64 5.07
N ILE A 30 -9.57 -10.72 5.01
CA ILE A 30 -8.70 -10.59 3.85
C ILE A 30 -7.89 -11.89 3.65
N PRO A 31 -7.87 -12.46 2.42
CA PRO A 31 -7.11 -13.68 2.18
C PRO A 31 -5.60 -13.49 2.41
N ASN A 32 -4.94 -14.45 3.06
CA ASN A 32 -3.49 -14.39 3.32
C ASN A 32 -2.66 -14.11 2.05
N ARG A 33 -3.04 -14.70 0.92
CA ARG A 33 -2.36 -14.43 -0.37
C ARG A 33 -2.38 -12.95 -0.78
N CYS A 34 -3.40 -12.20 -0.36
CA CYS A 34 -3.53 -10.77 -0.65
C CYS A 34 -2.70 -9.96 0.35
N LEU A 35 -2.67 -10.37 1.63
CA LEU A 35 -1.72 -9.82 2.60
C LEU A 35 -0.27 -10.01 2.16
N ASP A 36 0.07 -11.16 1.58
CA ASP A 36 1.44 -11.44 1.12
C ASP A 36 1.86 -10.50 -0.01
N ILE A 37 0.97 -10.22 -0.97
CA ILE A 37 1.24 -9.24 -2.04
C ILE A 37 1.36 -7.83 -1.46
N ALA A 38 0.49 -7.47 -0.52
CA ALA A 38 0.54 -6.19 0.17
C ALA A 38 1.85 -5.98 0.94
N LYS A 39 2.39 -7.04 1.55
CA LYS A 39 3.71 -7.04 2.20
C LYS A 39 4.84 -6.93 1.17
N GLU A 40 4.80 -7.76 0.13
CA GLU A 40 5.83 -7.81 -0.90
C GLU A 40 5.97 -6.46 -1.61
N ALA A 41 4.86 -5.78 -1.90
CA ALA A 41 4.85 -4.46 -2.53
C ALA A 41 5.48 -3.33 -1.68
N HIS A 42 5.64 -3.55 -0.37
CA HIS A 42 6.32 -2.65 0.56
C HIS A 42 7.78 -3.05 0.82
N ASP A 43 8.24 -4.17 0.25
CA ASP A 43 9.61 -4.62 0.44
C ASP A 43 10.58 -3.69 -0.33
N PRO A 44 11.69 -3.22 0.28
CA PRO A 44 12.71 -2.43 -0.40
C PRO A 44 13.31 -3.07 -1.66
N VAL A 45 13.24 -4.41 -1.81
CA VAL A 45 13.71 -5.13 -3.00
C VAL A 45 12.59 -5.41 -4.02
N PHE A 46 11.38 -4.88 -3.82
CA PHE A 46 10.28 -5.04 -4.76
C PHE A 46 10.63 -4.42 -6.12
N ASP A 47 10.73 -5.27 -7.13
CA ASP A 47 11.16 -4.90 -8.48
C ASP A 47 10.09 -5.20 -9.54
N ILE A 48 10.42 -4.92 -10.80
CA ILE A 48 9.51 -5.15 -11.93
C ILE A 48 9.16 -6.64 -12.13
N VAL A 49 10.05 -7.56 -11.75
CA VAL A 49 9.80 -9.00 -11.86
C VAL A 49 8.79 -9.44 -10.81
N ALA A 50 8.97 -9.01 -9.56
CA ALA A 50 8.02 -9.22 -8.48
C ALA A 50 6.66 -8.57 -8.80
N ALA A 51 6.66 -7.32 -9.29
CA ALA A 51 5.45 -6.64 -9.72
C ALA A 51 4.70 -7.41 -10.82
N THR A 52 5.41 -7.87 -11.85
CA THR A 52 4.81 -8.67 -12.92
C THR A 52 4.16 -9.94 -12.39
N LYS A 53 4.83 -10.63 -11.46
CA LYS A 53 4.27 -11.84 -10.82
C LYS A 53 3.04 -11.51 -9.97
N ALA A 54 3.09 -10.43 -9.18
CA ALA A 54 1.97 -9.98 -8.37
C ALA A 54 0.73 -9.70 -9.24
N THR A 55 0.89 -9.14 -10.45
CA THR A 55 -0.24 -8.86 -11.35
C THR A 55 -1.05 -10.08 -11.78
N GLN A 56 -0.47 -11.29 -11.73
CA GLN A 56 -1.20 -12.52 -12.03
C GLN A 56 -2.21 -12.86 -10.92
N THR A 57 -1.97 -12.37 -9.71
CA THR A 57 -2.79 -12.67 -8.52
C THR A 57 -3.68 -11.49 -8.11
N LEU A 58 -3.27 -10.25 -8.42
CA LEU A 58 -4.01 -9.02 -8.11
C LEU A 58 -5.50 -9.07 -8.47
N PRO A 59 -5.93 -9.54 -9.66
CA PRO A 59 -7.36 -9.58 -9.99
C PRO A 59 -8.20 -10.37 -8.98
N GLY A 60 -7.65 -11.44 -8.40
CA GLY A 60 -8.31 -12.25 -7.37
C GLY A 60 -8.23 -11.66 -5.95
N CYS A 61 -7.50 -10.56 -5.77
CA CYS A 61 -7.38 -9.81 -4.51
C CYS A 61 -8.07 -8.45 -4.57
N ASN A 62 -8.29 -7.90 -5.77
CA ASN A 62 -8.95 -6.61 -5.97
C ASN A 62 -10.27 -6.47 -5.20
N PRO A 63 -11.20 -7.46 -5.18
CA PRO A 63 -12.42 -7.34 -4.39
C PRO A 63 -12.16 -7.17 -2.90
N ALA A 64 -11.20 -7.91 -2.34
CA ALA A 64 -10.86 -7.83 -0.93
C ALA A 64 -10.19 -6.49 -0.57
N TYR A 65 -9.32 -5.96 -1.46
CA TYR A 65 -8.76 -4.62 -1.27
C TYR A 65 -9.82 -3.52 -1.33
N LEU A 66 -10.77 -3.62 -2.27
CA LEU A 66 -11.86 -2.66 -2.39
C LEU A 66 -12.80 -2.69 -1.18
N GLU A 67 -13.13 -3.87 -0.68
CA GLU A 67 -13.91 -4.02 0.55
C GLU A 67 -13.14 -3.44 1.75
N CYS A 68 -11.83 -3.69 1.80
CA CYS A 68 -10.98 -3.17 2.85
C CYS A 68 -10.90 -1.64 2.84
N ILE A 69 -10.77 -1.03 1.65
CA ILE A 69 -10.83 0.43 1.49
C ILE A 69 -12.16 0.96 2.02
N LYS A 70 -13.30 0.35 1.67
CA LYS A 70 -14.63 0.81 2.12
C LYS A 70 -14.82 0.78 3.63
N ASN A 71 -14.08 -0.09 4.34
CA ASN A 71 -14.10 -0.13 5.80
C ASN A 71 -13.31 1.02 6.45
N MET A 72 -12.47 1.72 5.67
CA MET A 72 -11.66 2.86 6.12
C MET A 72 -12.20 4.19 5.54
N ASP A 73 -12.63 4.18 4.28
CA ASP A 73 -13.15 5.31 3.52
C ASP A 73 -14.43 4.87 2.78
N ASP A 74 -15.58 5.14 3.40
CA ASP A 74 -16.90 4.80 2.85
C ASP A 74 -17.32 5.69 1.67
N THR A 75 -16.55 6.74 1.37
CA THR A 75 -16.76 7.65 0.25
C THR A 75 -16.00 7.23 -1.02
N TYR A 76 -15.14 6.21 -0.91
CA TYR A 76 -14.35 5.74 -2.04
C TYR A 76 -15.20 5.03 -3.09
N GLU A 77 -15.23 5.62 -4.28
CA GLU A 77 -15.86 5.05 -5.47
C GLU A 77 -14.79 4.62 -6.48
N PRO A 78 -14.60 3.31 -6.73
CA PRO A 78 -13.61 2.84 -7.69
C PRO A 78 -13.99 3.27 -9.11
N GLY A 79 -13.09 3.99 -9.78
CA GLY A 79 -13.29 4.39 -11.18
C GLY A 79 -13.26 3.22 -12.17
N ALA A 80 -13.94 3.40 -13.31
CA ALA A 80 -14.07 2.39 -14.37
C ALA A 80 -12.75 2.05 -15.10
N THR A 81 -11.71 2.87 -14.95
CA THR A 81 -10.38 2.64 -15.52
C THR A 81 -9.42 2.41 -14.38
N GLN A 82 -8.96 1.18 -14.20
CA GLN A 82 -7.80 0.87 -13.35
C GLN A 82 -6.54 0.95 -14.23
N GLY A 83 -5.49 1.61 -13.75
CA GLY A 83 -4.24 1.77 -14.49
C GLY A 83 -3.56 0.43 -14.83
N ASN A 84 -2.44 0.47 -15.55
CA ASN A 84 -1.64 -0.74 -15.78
C ASN A 84 -1.26 -1.39 -14.43
N PRO A 85 -1.63 -2.65 -14.17
CA PRO A 85 -1.41 -3.25 -12.85
C PRO A 85 0.05 -3.33 -12.42
N VAL A 86 0.99 -3.53 -13.37
CA VAL A 86 2.43 -3.56 -13.07
C VAL A 86 2.89 -2.18 -12.63
N THR A 87 2.55 -1.16 -13.43
CA THR A 87 2.88 0.23 -13.10
C THR A 87 2.26 0.62 -11.77
N CYS A 88 1.02 0.23 -11.50
CA CYS A 88 0.32 0.58 -10.27
C CYS A 88 1.06 0.09 -9.02
N VAL A 89 1.41 -1.20 -8.96
CA VAL A 89 2.09 -1.74 -7.77
C VAL A 89 3.51 -1.17 -7.63
N LEU A 90 4.20 -0.90 -8.74
CA LEU A 90 5.51 -0.23 -8.71
C LEU A 90 5.45 1.21 -8.17
N GLN A 91 4.28 1.85 -8.13
CA GLN A 91 4.14 3.18 -7.53
C GLN A 91 3.96 3.16 -6.01
N ILE A 92 3.75 1.99 -5.37
CA ILE A 92 3.56 1.91 -3.91
C ILE A 92 4.80 2.41 -3.17
N ALA A 93 6.01 1.99 -3.56
CA ALA A 93 7.23 2.46 -2.91
C ALA A 93 7.47 3.98 -3.09
N PRO A 94 7.41 4.57 -4.31
CA PRO A 94 7.45 6.02 -4.48
C PRO A 94 6.39 6.77 -3.67
N ASP A 95 5.16 6.26 -3.64
CA ASP A 95 4.06 6.84 -2.86
C ASP A 95 4.31 6.75 -1.36
N HIS A 96 4.84 5.63 -0.86
CA HIS A 96 5.20 5.46 0.54
C HIS A 96 6.20 6.54 0.98
N PHE A 97 7.24 6.80 0.19
CA PHE A 97 8.17 7.90 0.48
C PHE A 97 7.50 9.27 0.42
N LYS A 98 6.63 9.49 -0.56
CA LYS A 98 5.87 10.74 -0.70
C LYS A 98 5.03 11.01 0.56
N TYR A 99 4.22 10.05 0.98
CA TYR A 99 3.32 10.18 2.13
C TYR A 99 4.07 10.20 3.46
N PHE A 100 5.21 9.51 3.57
CA PHE A 100 6.06 9.60 4.75
C PHE A 100 6.65 11.01 4.93
N LEU A 101 7.07 11.66 3.85
CA LEU A 101 7.66 13.01 3.89
C LEU A 101 6.62 14.13 3.93
N ASP A 102 5.44 13.89 3.36
CA ASP A 102 4.32 14.83 3.25
C ASP A 102 2.99 14.06 3.41
N ASN A 103 2.61 13.81 4.66
CA ASN A 103 1.48 12.93 4.99
C ASN A 103 0.14 13.47 4.49
N ASP A 104 -0.08 14.78 4.54
CA ASP A 104 -1.28 15.44 4.03
C ASP A 104 -1.49 15.16 2.53
N SER A 105 -0.40 14.87 1.79
CA SER A 105 -0.51 14.50 0.37
C SER A 105 -1.20 13.15 0.12
N ALA A 106 -1.36 12.32 1.16
CA ALA A 106 -2.17 11.10 1.11
C ALA A 106 -3.68 11.43 1.08
N GLU A 107 -4.14 12.59 1.56
CA GLU A 107 -5.56 12.98 1.50
C GLU A 107 -6.05 13.24 0.07
N ILE A 108 -5.13 13.45 -0.88
CA ILE A 108 -5.44 13.69 -2.29
C ILE A 108 -5.64 12.35 -3.01
N PRO A 109 -6.85 12.04 -3.50
CA PRO A 109 -7.10 10.77 -4.18
C PRO A 109 -6.23 10.60 -5.44
N ILE A 110 -5.75 9.37 -5.67
CA ILE A 110 -4.98 9.05 -6.88
C ILE A 110 -5.96 9.02 -8.07
N PRO A 111 -5.66 9.68 -9.20
CA PRO A 111 -6.49 9.62 -10.39
C PRO A 111 -6.79 8.18 -10.79
N SER A 112 -8.07 7.85 -11.02
CA SER A 112 -8.52 6.46 -11.24
C SER A 112 -7.71 5.74 -12.32
N ASN A 113 -7.43 6.41 -13.44
CA ASN A 113 -6.63 5.88 -14.55
C ASN A 113 -5.15 5.58 -14.23
N GLN A 114 -4.66 5.97 -13.06
CA GLN A 114 -3.32 5.70 -12.54
C GLN A 114 -3.34 4.82 -11.28
N ASN A 115 -4.53 4.42 -10.85
CA ASN A 115 -4.75 3.76 -9.58
C ASN A 115 -5.11 2.28 -9.77
N CYS A 116 -4.97 1.52 -8.69
CA CYS A 116 -5.48 0.16 -8.55
C CYS A 116 -5.80 -0.09 -7.07
N PRO A 117 -6.65 -1.07 -6.74
CA PRO A 117 -7.12 -1.25 -5.37
C PRO A 117 -6.01 -1.39 -4.32
N LEU A 118 -4.90 -2.07 -4.62
CA LEU A 118 -3.81 -2.20 -3.66
C LEU A 118 -3.09 -0.86 -3.38
N ARG A 119 -2.84 -0.06 -4.43
CA ARG A 119 -2.19 1.25 -4.29
C ARG A 119 -3.10 2.25 -3.57
N GLU A 120 -4.40 2.18 -3.80
CA GLU A 120 -5.36 2.99 -3.07
C GLU A 120 -5.46 2.58 -1.61
N LEU A 121 -5.50 1.27 -1.32
CA LEU A 121 -5.49 0.79 0.06
C LEU A 121 -4.24 1.27 0.81
N HIS A 122 -3.08 1.28 0.14
CA HIS A 122 -1.86 1.90 0.65
C HIS A 122 -2.04 3.39 0.96
N ARG A 123 -2.58 4.19 0.05
CA ARG A 123 -2.86 5.62 0.28
C ARG A 123 -3.78 5.82 1.50
N VAL A 124 -4.89 5.08 1.56
CA VAL A 124 -5.88 5.20 2.64
C VAL A 124 -5.27 4.80 3.98
N ALA A 125 -4.42 3.77 4.02
CA ALA A 125 -3.68 3.44 5.23
C ALA A 125 -2.75 4.57 5.70
N HIS A 126 -2.14 5.33 4.78
CA HIS A 126 -1.37 6.54 5.12
C HIS A 126 -2.24 7.68 5.68
N VAL A 127 -3.51 7.76 5.29
CA VAL A 127 -4.48 8.69 5.90
C VAL A 127 -4.82 8.26 7.32
N GLU A 128 -5.02 6.96 7.55
CA GLU A 128 -5.40 6.41 8.86
C GLU A 128 -4.24 6.43 9.88
N LEU A 129 -3.04 6.02 9.47
CA LEU A 129 -1.90 5.84 10.37
C LEU A 129 -0.97 7.06 10.41
N GLY A 130 -1.11 7.99 9.46
CA GLY A 130 -0.18 9.09 9.32
C GLY A 130 1.24 8.59 9.02
N SER A 131 2.23 9.15 9.74
CA SER A 131 3.64 8.72 9.65
C SER A 131 3.94 7.33 10.24
N LEU A 132 2.92 6.60 10.72
CA LEU A 132 3.06 5.24 11.26
C LEU A 132 2.78 4.14 10.22
N ALA A 133 2.35 4.52 9.00
CA ALA A 133 2.15 3.61 7.87
C ALA A 133 3.46 3.19 7.17
#